data_AF-A0A517S8H9-F1
#
_entry.id   AF-A0A517S8H9-F1
#
_cell.length_a   1.000
_cell.length_b   1.000
_cell.length_c   1.000
_cell.angle_alpha   90.00
_cell.angle_beta   90.00
_cell.angle_gamma   90.00
#
_symmetry.space_group_name_H-M   'P 1'
#
loop_
_entity.id
_entity.type
_entity.pdbx_description
1 polymer ?
#
loop_
_entity_poly.entity_id
_entity_poly.type
_entity_poly.pdbx_seq_one_letter_code
_entity_poly.pdbx_strand_id
1 'polypeptide(L)'
;MASPRPQRVSFFPYSEWDADREAVAFIALVDGQRARCIITPAALSALASSPASTSLETYSDHRDAVEKLATALILEGRLDGRELMIHAADATRWLALQAEQAPLSAAEAQVEPPAQLPPESLIEPDSLTETATADSSPTPGS
;
A
#
# COMPACT_ATOMS: atom_id res chain seq x y z
N MET A 1 16.01 29.43 -14.07
CA MET A 1 15.46 28.87 -12.81
C MET A 1 15.96 27.44 -12.72
N ALA A 2 16.72 27.08 -11.69
CA ALA A 2 17.16 25.69 -11.53
C ALA A 2 15.95 24.88 -11.07
N SER A 3 15.58 23.82 -11.81
CA SER A 3 14.59 22.86 -11.32
C SER A 3 15.11 22.27 -10.00
N PRO A 4 14.27 22.14 -8.96
CA PRO A 4 14.67 21.46 -7.74
C PRO A 4 15.10 20.05 -8.13
N ARG A 5 16.36 19.69 -7.83
CA ARG A 5 16.80 18.31 -8.07
C ARG A 5 15.96 17.41 -7.17
N PRO A 6 15.54 16.23 -7.65
CA PRO A 6 14.86 15.27 -6.81
C PRO A 6 15.80 14.88 -5.67
N GLN A 7 15.45 15.26 -4.44
CA GLN A 7 16.20 14.92 -3.25
C GLN A 7 16.01 13.42 -2.99
N ARG A 8 17.12 12.69 -2.88
CA ARG A 8 17.09 11.23 -2.64
C ARG A 8 17.10 10.96 -1.15
N VAL A 9 16.06 10.28 -0.67
CA VAL A 9 15.93 9.86 0.73
C VAL A 9 15.93 8.33 0.79
N SER A 10 16.76 7.74 1.64
CA SER A 10 16.71 6.32 2.02
C SER A 10 16.99 6.16 3.51
N PHE A 11 16.75 4.97 4.08
CA PHE A 11 16.89 4.74 5.52
C PHE A 11 17.80 3.56 5.82
N PHE A 12 18.53 3.65 6.92
CA PHE A 12 19.27 2.50 7.44
C PHE A 12 18.33 1.53 8.16
N PRO A 13 18.59 0.22 8.10
CA PRO A 13 17.78 -0.79 8.79
C PRO A 13 17.80 -0.63 10.32
N TYR A 14 18.77 0.08 10.86
CA TYR A 14 18.98 0.21 12.29
C TYR A 14 18.14 1.34 12.91
N SER A 15 17.50 1.03 14.04
CA SER A 15 16.88 1.97 14.96
C SER A 15 17.30 1.66 16.40
N GLU A 16 17.27 2.67 17.26
CA GLU A 16 17.66 2.58 18.66
C GLU A 16 16.69 3.37 19.55
N TRP A 17 16.63 2.99 20.82
CA TRP A 17 15.98 3.82 21.83
C TRP A 17 16.97 4.89 22.30
N ASP A 18 16.60 6.15 22.14
CA ASP A 18 17.33 7.31 22.65
C ASP A 18 16.77 7.64 24.04
N ALA A 19 17.53 7.26 25.08
CA ALA A 19 17.09 7.43 26.46
C ALA A 19 17.05 8.90 26.90
N ASP A 20 17.89 9.77 26.33
CA ASP A 20 17.93 11.19 26.70
C ASP A 20 16.70 11.94 26.18
N ARG A 21 16.17 11.48 25.04
CA ARG A 21 15.01 12.09 24.37
C ARG A 21 13.72 11.31 24.57
N GLU A 22 13.79 10.16 25.25
CA GLU A 22 12.70 9.21 25.45
C GLU A 22 11.96 8.90 24.13
N ALA A 23 12.72 8.60 23.07
CA ALA A 23 12.21 8.48 21.72
C ALA A 23 12.97 7.42 20.90
N VAL A 24 12.40 7.01 19.77
CA VAL A 24 13.09 6.10 18.84
C VAL A 24 13.91 6.92 17.86
N ALA A 25 15.20 6.64 17.78
CA ALA A 25 16.12 7.23 16.81
C ALA A 25 16.41 6.26 15.66
N PHE A 26 16.48 6.79 14.45
CA PHE A 26 16.82 6.06 13.23
C PHE A 26 17.54 6.99 12.25
N ILE A 27 18.20 6.45 11.23
CA ILE A 27 19.05 7.25 10.34
C ILE A 27 18.49 7.27 8.92
N ALA A 28 18.32 8.48 8.39
CA ALA A 28 18.07 8.73 6.99
C ALA A 28 19.37 9.10 6.25
N LEU A 29 19.44 8.76 4.97
CA LEU A 29 20.42 9.24 4.00
C LEU A 29 19.71 10.21 3.06
N VAL A 30 20.04 11.48 3.18
CA VAL A 30 19.50 12.57 2.36
C VAL A 30 20.61 13.05 1.43
N ASP A 31 20.48 12.75 0.13
CA ASP A 31 21.53 13.01 -0.88
C ASP A 31 22.91 12.45 -0.47
N GLY A 32 22.91 11.29 0.20
CA GLY A 32 24.12 10.62 0.69
C GLY A 32 24.66 11.17 2.03
N GLN A 33 24.04 12.20 2.61
CA GLN A 33 24.36 12.69 3.94
C GLN A 33 23.48 12.05 5.01
N ARG A 34 24.08 11.68 6.13
CA ARG A 34 23.33 11.14 7.27
C ARG A 34 22.54 12.23 7.98
N ALA A 35 21.26 11.98 8.20
CA ALA A 35 20.39 12.74 9.07
C ALA A 35 19.84 11.83 10.18
N ARG A 36 19.88 12.31 11.43
CA ARG A 36 19.31 11.62 12.59
C ARG A 36 17.83 11.97 12.67
N CYS A 37 16.97 10.97 12.53
CA CYS A 37 15.53 11.12 12.68
C CYS A 37 15.15 10.58 14.06
N ILE A 38 14.30 11.32 14.78
CA ILE A 38 13.85 10.98 16.12
C ILE A 38 12.33 11.05 16.11
N ILE A 39 11.66 9.96 16.46
CA ILE A 39 10.21 9.90 16.54
C ILE A 39 9.77 9.66 17.99
N THR A 40 8.93 10.56 18.47
CA THR A 40 8.39 10.47 19.83
C THR A 40 7.40 9.31 19.98
N PRO A 41 7.24 8.73 21.18
CA PRO A 41 6.24 7.69 21.43
C PRO A 41 4.82 8.14 21.08
N ALA A 42 4.48 9.41 21.33
CA ALA A 42 3.18 9.96 20.97
C ALA A 42 2.94 10.00 19.45
N ALA A 43 3.97 10.30 18.65
CA ALA A 43 3.89 10.24 17.19
C ALA A 43 3.76 8.80 16.69
N LEU A 44 4.50 7.86 17.28
CA LEU A 44 4.38 6.43 16.96
C LEU A 44 2.96 5.93 17.27
N SER A 45 2.41 6.25 18.43
CA SER A 45 1.04 5.87 18.79
C SER A 45 -0.03 6.50 17.90
N ALA A 46 0.22 7.68 17.32
CA ALA A 46 -0.68 8.27 16.35
C ALA A 46 -0.68 7.49 15.02
N LEU A 47 0.49 6.97 14.60
CA LEU A 47 0.63 6.14 13.40
C LEU A 47 0.14 4.71 13.61
N ALA A 48 0.35 4.17 14.81
CA ALA A 48 -0.02 2.83 15.21
C ALA A 48 -1.43 2.82 15.80
N SER A 49 -2.44 2.42 15.01
CA SER A 49 -3.82 2.28 15.53
C SER A 49 -3.92 1.33 16.73
N SER A 50 -2.95 0.42 16.88
CA SER A 50 -2.76 -0.44 18.05
C SER A 50 -1.26 -0.55 18.37
N PRO A 51 -0.73 0.22 19.33
CA PRO A 51 0.70 0.16 19.67
C PRO A 51 1.10 -1.18 20.30
N ALA A 52 2.35 -1.59 20.08
CA ALA A 52 2.95 -2.78 20.68
C ALA A 52 3.40 -2.52 22.14
N SER A 53 4.05 -3.51 22.75
CA SER A 53 4.50 -3.43 24.14
C SER A 53 5.60 -2.39 24.35
N THR A 54 6.47 -2.19 23.35
CA THR A 54 7.52 -1.16 23.37
C THR A 54 7.46 -0.23 22.16
N SER A 55 8.02 0.97 22.30
CA SER A 55 8.13 1.92 21.18
C SER A 55 9.01 1.41 20.04
N LEU A 56 10.05 0.61 20.34
CA LEU A 56 10.92 0.00 19.32
C LEU A 56 10.20 -1.08 18.51
N GLU A 57 9.38 -1.91 19.16
CA GLU A 57 8.52 -2.88 18.47
C GLU A 57 7.47 -2.15 17.62
N THR A 58 6.79 -1.16 18.19
CA THR A 58 5.81 -0.34 17.45
C THR A 58 6.43 0.33 16.23
N TYR A 59 7.64 0.86 16.36
CA TYR A 59 8.41 1.40 15.24
C TYR A 59 8.70 0.33 14.20
N SER A 60 9.12 -0.87 14.62
CA SER A 60 9.48 -1.96 13.70
C SER A 60 8.27 -2.43 12.89
N ASP A 61 7.12 -2.59 13.54
CA ASP A 61 5.86 -3.03 12.92
C ASP A 61 5.29 -1.99 11.93
N HIS A 62 5.54 -0.70 12.19
CA HIS A 62 5.03 0.41 11.38
C HIS A 62 6.12 1.21 10.67
N ARG A 63 7.27 0.59 10.45
CA ARG A 63 8.47 1.25 9.92
C ARG A 63 8.23 1.94 8.59
N ASP A 64 7.52 1.30 7.66
CA ASP A 64 7.22 1.86 6.34
C ASP A 64 6.43 3.19 6.45
N ALA A 65 5.44 3.25 7.33
CA ALA A 65 4.66 4.46 7.56
C ALA A 65 5.52 5.57 8.18
N VAL A 66 6.38 5.23 9.14
CA VAL A 66 7.33 6.17 9.75
C VAL A 66 8.33 6.71 8.73
N GLU A 67 8.89 5.87 7.88
CA GLU A 67 9.84 6.27 6.83
C GLU A 67 9.18 7.15 5.77
N LYS A 68 7.93 6.87 5.39
CA LYS A 68 7.14 7.73 4.48
C LYS A 68 6.86 9.10 5.10
N LEU A 69 6.46 9.15 6.36
CA LEU A 69 6.29 10.40 7.10
C LEU A 69 7.61 11.19 7.17
N ALA A 70 8.70 10.53 7.58
CA ALA A 70 10.01 11.16 7.67
C ALA A 70 10.47 11.70 6.31
N THR A 71 10.25 10.94 5.22
CA THR A 71 10.54 11.38 3.86
C THR A 71 9.75 12.64 3.50
N ALA A 72 8.44 12.66 3.76
CA ALA A 72 7.61 13.84 3.49
C ALA A 72 8.13 15.07 4.23
N LEU A 73 8.45 14.94 5.52
CA LEU A 73 8.99 16.04 6.33
C LEU A 73 10.37 16.52 5.86
N ILE A 74 11.24 15.61 5.45
CA ILE A 74 12.56 15.96 4.87
C ILE A 74 12.37 16.76 3.58
N LEU A 75 11.48 16.32 2.69
CA LEU A 75 11.17 17.00 1.44
C LEU A 75 10.48 18.37 1.66
N GLU A 76 9.75 18.53 2.77
CA GLU A 76 9.22 19.82 3.22
C GLU A 76 10.30 20.76 3.80
N GLY A 77 11.55 20.30 3.93
CA GLY A 77 12.66 21.09 4.46
C GLY A 77 12.66 21.21 5.98
N ARG A 78 12.04 20.25 6.70
CA ARG A 78 11.92 20.26 8.17
C ARG A 78 13.18 19.81 8.93
N LEU A 79 14.27 19.56 8.22
CA LEU A 79 15.56 19.23 8.86
C LEU A 79 16.14 20.46 9.55
N ASP A 80 16.43 20.33 10.84
CA ASP A 80 17.26 21.29 11.56
C ASP A 80 18.72 20.81 11.51
N GLY A 81 19.47 21.37 10.55
CA GLY A 81 20.82 20.93 10.22
C GLY A 81 20.85 19.49 9.69
N ARG A 82 21.10 18.52 10.59
CA ARG A 82 21.13 17.08 10.28
C ARG A 82 20.16 16.28 11.16
N GLU A 83 19.23 16.94 11.84
CA GLU A 83 18.28 16.29 12.72
C GLU A 83 16.85 16.54 12.27
N LEU A 84 16.00 15.53 12.39
CA LEU A 84 14.55 15.63 12.23
C LEU A 84 13.89 15.11 13.50
N MET A 85 13.09 15.95 14.14
CA MET A 85 12.22 15.53 15.25
C MET A 85 10.78 15.39 14.75
N ILE A 86 10.16 14.24 15.02
CA ILE A 86 8.80 13.89 14.59
C ILE A 86 7.90 13.81 15.83
N HIS A 87 6.92 14.71 15.88
CA HIS A 87 5.94 14.81 16.96
C HIS A 87 4.56 14.32 16.53
N ALA A 88 3.66 14.15 17.52
CA ALA A 88 2.30 13.69 17.27
C ALA A 88 1.55 14.56 16.27
N ALA A 89 1.75 15.88 16.31
CA ALA A 89 1.14 16.81 15.35
C ALA A 89 1.56 16.52 13.89
N ASP A 90 2.81 16.13 13.66
CA ASP A 90 3.30 15.78 12.32
C ASP A 90 2.62 14.49 11.82
N ALA A 91 2.52 13.47 12.68
CA ALA A 91 1.83 12.22 12.36
C ALA A 91 0.34 12.43 12.09
N THR A 92 -0.37 13.18 12.94
CA THR A 92 -1.80 13.48 12.75
C THR A 92 -2.04 14.27 11.46
N ARG A 93 -1.21 15.30 11.19
CA ARG A 93 -1.30 16.08 9.94
C ARG A 93 -1.10 15.19 8.72
N TRP A 94 -0.09 14.33 8.74
CA TRP A 94 0.20 13.44 7.62
C TRP A 94 -0.92 12.44 7.38
N LEU A 95 -1.49 11.82 8.43
CA LEU A 95 -2.63 10.92 8.30
C LEU A 95 -3.87 11.63 7.73
N ALA A 96 -4.14 12.87 8.14
CA ALA A 96 -5.24 13.66 7.59
C ALA A 96 -5.06 13.90 6.08
N LEU A 97 -3.86 14.30 5.66
CA LEU A 97 -3.54 14.50 4.23
C LEU A 97 -3.69 13.22 3.40
N GLN A 98 -3.35 12.06 3.96
CA GLN A 98 -3.54 10.77 3.30
C GLN A 98 -5.03 10.41 3.16
N ALA A 99 -5.83 10.67 4.20
CA ALA A 99 -7.27 10.42 4.17
C ALA A 99 -7.99 11.29 3.12
N GLU A 100 -7.57 12.53 2.93
CA GLU A 100 -8.10 13.44 1.90
C GLU A 100 -7.79 12.97 0.47
N GLN A 101 -6.71 12.21 0.27
CA GLN A 101 -6.30 11.67 -1.04
C GLN A 101 -6.95 10.32 -1.38
N ALA A 102 -7.50 9.61 -0.39
CA ALA A 102 -8.13 8.30 -0.57
C ALA A 102 -9.40 8.25 -1.45
N PRO A 103 -10.33 9.25 -1.47
CA PRO A 103 -11.59 9.10 -2.19
C PRO A 103 -11.49 9.23 -3.72
N LEU A 104 -10.35 9.65 -4.28
CA LEU A 104 -10.20 9.81 -5.73
C LEU A 104 -9.73 8.52 -6.44
N SER A 105 -9.03 7.63 -5.73
CA SER A 105 -8.45 6.42 -6.35
C SER A 105 -9.47 5.28 -6.54
N ALA A 106 -10.57 5.27 -5.78
CA ALA A 106 -11.61 4.24 -5.90
C ALA A 106 -12.63 4.51 -7.03
N ALA A 107 -12.75 5.76 -7.49
CA ALA A 107 -13.72 6.15 -8.51
C ALA A 107 -13.22 5.94 -9.96
N GLU A 108 -11.90 5.92 -10.19
CA GLU A 108 -11.33 5.78 -11.54
C GLU A 108 -11.20 4.32 -12.02
N ALA A 109 -11.41 3.33 -11.15
CA ALA A 109 -11.32 1.91 -11.52
C ALA A 109 -12.62 1.32 -12.13
N GLN A 110 -13.71 2.09 -12.21
CA GLN A 110 -15.02 1.61 -12.68
C GLN A 110 -15.45 2.29 -13.99
N VAL A 111 -14.66 2.14 -15.06
CA VAL A 111 -15.15 2.33 -16.44
C VAL A 111 -14.79 1.07 -17.23
N GLU A 112 -15.54 0.00 -16.99
CA GLU A 112 -15.57 -1.17 -17.86
C GLU A 112 -16.53 -0.85 -19.03
N PRO A 113 -16.11 -0.92 -20.31
CA PRO A 113 -17.01 -0.68 -21.43
C PRO A 113 -18.02 -1.82 -21.55
N PRO A 114 -19.30 -1.55 -21.88
CA PRO A 114 -20.31 -2.60 -21.97
C PRO A 114 -19.98 -3.57 -23.12
N ALA A 115 -20.02 -4.86 -22.81
CA ALA A 115 -19.79 -5.97 -23.71
C ALA A 115 -20.65 -5.86 -24.99
N GLN A 116 -19.99 -5.94 -26.16
CA GLN A 116 -20.67 -6.10 -27.45
C GLN A 116 -21.27 -7.52 -27.53
N LEU A 117 -22.58 -7.60 -27.79
CA LEU A 117 -23.29 -8.83 -28.12
C LEU A 117 -22.70 -9.45 -29.41
N PRO A 118 -22.54 -10.78 -29.50
CA PRO A 118 -22.08 -11.42 -30.74
C PRO A 118 -23.18 -11.37 -31.82
N PRO A 119 -22.80 -11.28 -33.10
CA PRO A 119 -23.76 -11.21 -34.20
C PRO A 119 -24.43 -12.56 -34.43
N GLU A 120 -25.72 -12.51 -34.76
CA GLU A 120 -26.48 -13.63 -35.31
C GLU A 120 -25.75 -14.24 -36.52
N SER A 121 -25.53 -15.55 -36.50
CA SER A 121 -25.22 -16.32 -37.71
C SER A 121 -26.12 -17.53 -37.78
N LEU A 122 -27.26 -17.28 -38.43
CA LEU A 122 -27.97 -18.17 -39.32
C LEU A 122 -27.02 -19.19 -39.99
N ILE A 123 -27.45 -20.47 -40.10
CA ILE A 123 -27.38 -21.35 -41.29
C ILE A 123 -27.68 -22.80 -40.82
N GLU A 124 -28.90 -23.26 -41.08
CA GLU A 124 -29.20 -24.68 -41.34
C GLU A 124 -28.57 -25.07 -42.70
N PRO A 125 -28.18 -26.35 -42.92
CA PRO A 125 -29.11 -27.22 -43.65
C PRO A 125 -29.08 -28.71 -43.28
N ASP A 126 -30.28 -29.29 -43.23
CA ASP A 126 -30.77 -30.50 -43.92
C ASP A 126 -29.76 -31.53 -44.50
N SER A 127 -29.86 -32.79 -44.06
CA SER A 127 -30.21 -33.97 -44.91
C SER A 127 -29.85 -35.33 -44.28
N LEU A 128 -30.90 -36.16 -44.08
CA LEU A 128 -31.06 -37.61 -44.38
C LEU A 128 -29.85 -38.55 -44.15
N THR A 129 -29.96 -39.71 -43.47
CA THR A 129 -30.69 -40.90 -43.96
C THR A 129 -30.74 -42.01 -42.88
N GLU A 130 -31.95 -42.51 -42.63
CA GLU A 130 -32.40 -43.91 -42.41
C GLU A 130 -31.35 -45.06 -42.35
N THR A 131 -31.42 -45.95 -41.33
CA THR A 131 -31.77 -47.39 -41.48
C THR A 131 -31.66 -48.23 -40.18
N ALA A 132 -32.76 -48.93 -39.89
CA ALA A 132 -32.91 -50.34 -39.45
C ALA A 132 -32.37 -50.88 -38.09
N THR A 133 -33.33 -51.11 -37.18
CA THR A 133 -33.76 -52.41 -36.56
C THR A 133 -32.75 -53.49 -36.12
N ALA A 134 -32.77 -53.81 -34.81
CA ALA A 134 -32.84 -55.17 -34.22
C ALA A 134 -33.04 -55.01 -32.69
N ASP A 135 -34.21 -55.26 -32.11
CA ASP A 135 -34.77 -56.57 -31.70
C ASP A 135 -33.81 -57.41 -30.84
N SER A 136 -34.03 -57.41 -29.51
CA SER A 136 -34.02 -58.61 -28.65
C SER A 136 -34.33 -58.23 -27.19
N SER A 137 -35.53 -58.62 -26.74
CA SER A 137 -35.88 -58.95 -25.34
C SER A 137 -35.01 -60.15 -24.86
N PRO A 138 -34.87 -60.50 -23.55
CA PRO A 138 -35.98 -60.65 -22.57
C PRO A 138 -35.66 -60.44 -21.05
N THR A 139 -36.71 -60.20 -20.26
CA THR A 139 -36.87 -60.49 -18.80
C THR A 139 -37.04 -62.03 -18.60
N PRO A 140 -36.97 -62.71 -17.42
CA PRO A 140 -37.07 -62.22 -16.03
C PRO A 140 -36.24 -62.98 -14.94
N GLY A 141 -36.43 -62.60 -13.66
CA GLY A 141 -36.70 -63.59 -12.59
C GLY A 141 -35.73 -63.71 -11.40
N SER A 142 -36.12 -63.15 -10.24
CA SER A 142 -36.37 -63.87 -8.97
C SER A 142 -37.00 -62.93 -7.96
#